data_AF-A0A6J6LSF3-F1
#
_entry.id   AF-A0A6J6LSF3-F1
#
_cell.length_a   1.000
_cell.length_b   1.000
_cell.length_c   1.000
_cell.angle_alpha   90.00
_cell.angle_beta   90.00
_cell.angle_gamma   90.00
#
_symmetry.space_group_name_H-M   'P 1'
#
loop_
_entity.id
_entity.type
_entity.pdbx_description
1 polymer ?
#
loop_
_entity_poly.entity_id
_entity_poly.type
_entity_poly.pdbx_seq_one_letter_code
_entity_poly.pdbx_strand_id
1 'polypeptide(L)'
;MIIEFKRGTESADVRKVVAQMLDYGSSIWSRTDYAGIERACQKGRPGFKESLADRAEKHLSLVDERPFDATRFARGVEESIDSGEFVFIYVGRTMGERTRRVMSYLAEGPRLSLLGIEVDYFRSPLGMEMLAPRVAFSPSWVSAGIASVAENVALLAEQFALARPVVRELRDGLDVLAAEYGYRILDSKHHRKYQPASGGSALNLNPSSGRLQFGLAPFRSAGDDVQADEFAEILEEISGSPVPRDWPSIDAAALMLDWASTMELLVIPYLIARRASAV
;
A
#
# COMPACT_ATOMS: atom_id res chain seq x y z
N MET A 1 -3.40 6.37 -17.13
CA MET A 1 -2.15 5.59 -17.07
C MET A 1 -1.63 5.37 -18.49
N ILE A 2 -0.39 5.76 -18.79
CA ILE A 2 0.24 5.59 -20.11
C ILE A 2 1.42 4.63 -19.95
N ILE A 3 1.40 3.53 -20.71
CA ILE A 3 2.43 2.49 -20.63
C ILE A 3 3.15 2.41 -21.97
N GLU A 4 4.47 2.54 -21.96
CA GLU A 4 5.31 2.33 -23.15
C GLU A 4 6.23 1.13 -22.92
N PHE A 5 6.25 0.21 -23.89
CA PHE A 5 6.99 -1.05 -23.82
C PHE A 5 8.04 -1.10 -24.92
N LYS A 6 9.31 -1.30 -24.59
CA LYS A 6 10.37 -1.52 -25.60
C LYS A 6 10.88 -2.95 -25.55
N ARG A 7 10.86 -3.60 -26.72
CA ARG A 7 11.47 -4.91 -26.95
C ARG A 7 12.90 -4.72 -27.46
N GLY A 8 13.88 -5.28 -26.77
CA GLY A 8 15.29 -5.28 -27.19
C GLY A 8 16.27 -4.90 -26.07
N THR A 9 17.51 -5.40 -26.18
CA THR A 9 18.64 -5.04 -25.29
C THR A 9 19.37 -3.78 -25.73
N GLU A 10 19.05 -3.26 -26.92
CA GLU A 10 19.68 -2.06 -27.47
C GLU A 10 18.90 -0.81 -27.08
N SER A 11 19.63 0.12 -26.47
CA SER A 11 19.23 1.47 -26.07
C SER A 11 18.74 2.28 -27.29
N ALA A 12 17.51 2.05 -27.73
CA ALA A 12 16.78 3.04 -28.50
C ALA A 12 16.66 4.30 -27.62
N ASP A 13 17.31 5.37 -28.06
CA ASP A 13 17.46 6.67 -27.42
C ASP A 13 16.34 6.96 -26.40
N VAL A 14 16.63 6.78 -25.11
CA VAL A 14 15.67 6.88 -23.99
C VAL A 14 14.89 8.20 -24.04
N ARG A 15 15.51 9.25 -24.59
CA ARG A 15 14.86 10.54 -24.83
C ARG A 15 13.66 10.41 -25.76
N LYS A 16 13.74 9.57 -26.79
CA LYS A 16 12.63 9.29 -27.70
C LYS A 16 11.49 8.55 -27.00
N VAL A 17 11.80 7.61 -26.10
CA VAL A 17 10.77 6.88 -25.34
C VAL A 17 10.03 7.81 -24.39
N VAL A 18 10.78 8.59 -23.62
CA VAL A 18 10.22 9.56 -22.68
C VAL A 18 9.47 10.66 -23.42
N ALA A 19 10.02 11.18 -24.53
CA ALA A 19 9.32 12.14 -25.38
C ALA A 19 8.02 11.55 -25.93
N GLN A 20 8.04 10.32 -26.45
CA GLN A 20 6.86 9.64 -26.95
C GLN A 20 5.80 9.44 -25.85
N MET A 21 6.20 9.10 -24.62
CA MET A 21 5.28 9.02 -23.48
C MET A 21 4.65 10.38 -23.17
N LEU A 22 5.43 11.46 -23.18
CA LEU A 22 4.94 12.82 -22.95
C LEU A 22 4.04 13.31 -24.09
N ASP A 23 4.36 12.94 -25.33
CA ASP A 23 3.54 13.21 -26.53
C ASP A 23 2.20 12.47 -26.45
N TYR A 24 2.18 11.26 -25.91
CA TYR A 24 0.93 10.56 -25.62
C TYR A 24 0.16 11.24 -24.49
N GLY A 25 0.84 11.68 -23.44
CA GLY A 25 0.23 12.45 -22.35
C GLY A 25 -0.46 13.70 -22.86
N SER A 26 0.27 14.50 -23.65
CA SER A 26 -0.27 15.72 -24.25
C SER A 26 -1.37 15.44 -25.26
N SER A 27 -1.25 14.39 -26.09
CA SER A 27 -2.30 14.00 -27.03
C SER A 27 -3.57 13.53 -26.33
N ILE A 28 -3.45 12.79 -25.23
CA ILE A 28 -4.60 12.37 -24.42
C ILE A 28 -5.23 13.58 -23.75
N TRP A 29 -4.43 14.45 -23.14
CA TRP A 29 -4.92 15.66 -22.48
C TRP A 29 -5.58 16.64 -23.44
N SER A 30 -5.11 16.73 -24.68
CA SER A 30 -5.72 17.55 -25.73
C SER A 30 -7.10 17.05 -26.18
N ARG A 31 -7.52 15.86 -25.74
CA ARG A 31 -8.87 15.33 -26.00
C ARG A 31 -9.78 15.81 -24.88
N THR A 32 -10.89 16.40 -25.27
CA THR A 32 -11.81 17.09 -24.36
C THR A 32 -12.73 16.17 -23.55
N ASP A 33 -12.86 14.89 -23.90
CA ASP A 33 -13.81 13.99 -23.23
C ASP A 33 -13.45 12.48 -23.37
N TYR A 34 -14.08 11.67 -22.51
CA TYR A 34 -13.99 10.20 -22.53
C TYR A 34 -14.36 9.62 -23.90
N ALA A 35 -15.43 10.13 -24.52
CA ALA A 35 -15.88 9.71 -25.84
C ALA A 35 -14.82 9.97 -26.94
N GLY A 36 -14.03 11.03 -26.80
CA GLY A 36 -12.91 11.36 -27.67
C GLY A 36 -11.74 10.38 -27.55
N ILE A 37 -11.47 9.89 -26.35
CA ILE A 37 -10.49 8.81 -26.12
C ILE A 37 -10.99 7.51 -26.72
N GLU A 38 -12.22 7.11 -26.41
CA GLU A 38 -12.81 5.86 -26.88
C GLU A 38 -12.81 5.78 -28.41
N ARG A 39 -13.22 6.85 -29.09
CA ARG A 39 -13.17 6.95 -30.56
C ARG A 39 -11.75 6.80 -31.11
N ALA A 40 -10.71 7.27 -30.41
CA ALA A 40 -9.34 7.03 -30.84
C ALA A 40 -8.89 5.59 -30.63
N CYS A 41 -9.24 4.98 -29.50
CA CYS A 41 -8.94 3.57 -29.26
C CYS A 41 -9.56 2.69 -30.36
N GLN A 42 -10.80 2.97 -30.74
CA GLN A 42 -11.51 2.30 -31.83
C GLN A 42 -10.84 2.52 -33.20
N LYS A 43 -10.37 3.74 -33.49
CA LYS A 43 -9.66 4.05 -34.75
C LYS A 43 -8.24 3.47 -34.82
N GLY A 44 -7.55 3.40 -33.68
CA GLY A 44 -6.13 3.07 -33.60
C GLY A 44 -5.80 1.59 -33.72
N ARG A 45 -6.79 0.68 -33.57
CA ARG A 45 -6.55 -0.76 -33.63
C ARG A 45 -7.60 -1.48 -34.48
N PRO A 46 -7.22 -2.12 -35.60
CA PRO A 46 -8.12 -2.99 -36.35
C PRO A 46 -8.70 -4.07 -35.42
N GLY A 47 -10.03 -4.12 -35.30
CA GLY A 47 -10.74 -5.08 -34.45
C GLY A 47 -11.12 -4.58 -33.04
N PHE A 48 -10.84 -3.32 -32.69
CA PHE A 48 -11.35 -2.71 -31.45
C PHE A 48 -12.79 -2.22 -31.66
N LYS A 49 -13.77 -3.10 -31.49
CA LYS A 49 -15.21 -2.80 -31.65
C LYS A 49 -15.96 -2.56 -30.34
N GLU A 50 -15.31 -2.88 -29.22
CA GLU A 50 -15.90 -2.86 -27.88
C GLU A 50 -15.69 -1.49 -27.21
N SER A 51 -16.45 -1.19 -26.17
CA SER A 51 -16.25 0.04 -25.40
C SER A 51 -14.95 -0.04 -24.59
N LEU A 52 -14.39 1.10 -24.20
CA LEU A 52 -13.21 1.13 -23.33
C LEU A 52 -13.52 0.49 -21.96
N ALA A 53 -14.76 0.65 -21.48
CA ALA A 53 -15.23 0.07 -20.23
C ALA A 53 -15.34 -1.47 -20.32
N ASP A 54 -15.90 -2.01 -21.42
CA ASP A 54 -16.01 -3.46 -21.64
C ASP A 54 -14.64 -4.13 -21.60
N ARG A 55 -13.65 -3.43 -22.17
CA ARG A 55 -12.27 -3.92 -22.19
C ARG A 55 -11.62 -3.86 -20.82
N ALA A 56 -11.86 -2.79 -20.06
CA ALA A 56 -11.37 -2.66 -18.69
C ALA A 56 -11.97 -3.76 -17.81
N GLU A 57 -13.29 -4.01 -17.92
CA GLU A 57 -14.00 -5.07 -17.22
C GLU A 57 -13.37 -6.45 -17.47
N LYS A 58 -13.18 -6.83 -18.73
CA LYS A 58 -12.56 -8.10 -19.12
C LYS A 58 -11.16 -8.32 -18.56
N HIS A 59 -10.38 -7.26 -18.37
CA HIS A 59 -9.01 -7.37 -17.85
C HIS A 59 -8.96 -7.29 -16.33
N LEU A 60 -9.82 -6.50 -15.70
CA LEU A 60 -9.83 -6.31 -14.24
C LEU A 60 -10.54 -7.46 -13.51
N SER A 61 -11.55 -8.06 -14.13
CA SER A 61 -12.19 -9.30 -13.62
C SER A 61 -11.23 -10.48 -13.48
N LEU A 62 -10.06 -10.44 -14.13
CA LEU A 62 -9.01 -11.46 -13.98
C LEU A 62 -8.15 -11.25 -12.72
N VAL A 63 -8.25 -10.07 -12.09
CA VAL A 63 -7.35 -9.62 -11.02
C VAL A 63 -8.12 -9.29 -9.73
N ASP A 64 -9.39 -8.90 -9.85
CA ASP A 64 -10.25 -8.50 -8.74
C ASP A 64 -11.63 -9.17 -8.86
N GLU A 65 -12.09 -9.81 -7.79
CA GLU A 65 -13.39 -10.51 -7.73
C GLU A 65 -14.57 -9.55 -7.53
N ARG A 66 -14.30 -8.26 -7.26
CA ARG A 66 -15.36 -7.26 -7.08
C ARG A 66 -16.05 -6.94 -8.41
N PRO A 67 -17.38 -6.69 -8.40
CA PRO A 67 -18.09 -6.29 -9.60
C PRO A 67 -17.52 -4.99 -10.17
N PHE A 68 -17.26 -4.98 -11.47
CA PHE A 68 -16.74 -3.81 -12.17
C PHE A 68 -17.83 -2.75 -12.31
N ASP A 69 -17.53 -1.54 -11.87
CA ASP A 69 -18.43 -0.39 -12.02
C ASP A 69 -17.97 0.46 -13.21
N ALA A 70 -18.62 0.25 -14.36
CA ALA A 70 -18.32 0.97 -15.60
C ALA A 70 -18.55 2.47 -15.49
N THR A 71 -19.53 2.91 -14.68
CA THR A 71 -19.85 4.34 -14.51
C THR A 71 -18.75 5.02 -13.71
N ARG A 72 -18.33 4.40 -12.61
CA ARG A 72 -17.20 4.88 -11.81
C ARG A 72 -15.91 4.89 -12.61
N PHE A 73 -15.67 3.88 -13.45
CA PHE A 73 -14.51 3.83 -14.34
C PHE A 73 -14.51 5.00 -15.33
N ALA A 74 -15.61 5.22 -16.06
CA ALA A 74 -15.70 6.29 -17.04
C ALA A 74 -15.51 7.66 -16.39
N ARG A 75 -16.16 7.91 -15.25
CA ARG A 75 -15.98 9.14 -14.48
C ARG A 75 -14.53 9.35 -14.03
N GLY A 76 -13.88 8.30 -13.52
CA GLY A 76 -12.48 8.39 -13.10
C GLY A 76 -11.53 8.69 -14.26
N VAL A 77 -11.83 8.20 -15.47
CA VAL A 77 -11.08 8.55 -16.68
C VAL A 77 -11.33 10.02 -17.05
N GLU A 78 -12.57 10.52 -17.00
CA GLU A 78 -12.88 11.94 -17.24
C GLU A 78 -12.16 12.84 -16.25
N GLU A 79 -12.27 12.56 -14.95
CA GLU A 79 -11.58 13.30 -13.89
C GLU A 79 -10.06 13.35 -14.12
N SER A 80 -9.47 12.24 -14.60
CA SER A 80 -8.03 12.18 -14.92
C SER A 80 -7.64 13.01 -16.15
N ILE A 81 -8.53 13.11 -17.14
CA ILE A 81 -8.31 13.96 -18.32
C ILE A 81 -8.40 15.43 -17.91
N ASP A 82 -9.43 15.78 -17.16
CA ASP A 82 -9.71 17.14 -16.72
C ASP A 82 -8.60 17.68 -15.81
N SER A 83 -8.11 16.85 -14.88
CA SER A 83 -7.01 17.21 -13.99
C SER A 83 -5.64 17.23 -14.69
N GLY A 84 -5.49 16.50 -15.80
CA GLY A 84 -4.21 16.25 -16.45
C GLY A 84 -3.28 15.35 -15.62
N GLU A 85 -3.80 14.69 -14.58
CA GLU A 85 -3.03 13.82 -13.70
C GLU A 85 -2.84 12.44 -14.33
N PHE A 86 -1.70 12.26 -15.00
CA PHE A 86 -1.36 10.99 -15.62
C PHE A 86 -0.23 10.28 -14.89
N VAL A 87 -0.42 8.98 -14.63
CA VAL A 87 0.67 8.06 -14.27
C VAL A 87 1.31 7.50 -15.54
N PHE A 88 2.60 7.76 -15.70
CA PHE A 88 3.46 7.28 -16.78
C PHE A 88 4.24 6.06 -16.30
N ILE A 89 4.10 4.93 -17.00
CA ILE A 89 4.83 3.70 -16.67
C ILE A 89 5.78 3.36 -17.82
N TYR A 90 7.07 3.41 -17.53
CA TYR A 90 8.12 2.91 -18.40
C TYR A 90 8.34 1.43 -18.12
N VAL A 91 8.22 0.58 -19.13
CA VAL A 91 8.46 -0.86 -19.00
C VAL A 91 9.58 -1.31 -19.94
N GLY A 92 10.65 -1.85 -19.37
CA GLY A 92 11.81 -2.34 -20.12
C GLY A 92 12.44 -3.58 -19.47
N ARG A 93 13.45 -4.18 -20.10
CA ARG A 93 14.18 -5.30 -19.50
C ARG A 93 15.19 -4.83 -18.45
N THR A 94 15.96 -3.79 -18.81
CA THR A 94 16.91 -3.14 -17.92
C THR A 94 16.79 -1.62 -18.01
N MET A 95 17.01 -0.95 -16.90
CA MET A 95 16.97 0.49 -16.76
C MET A 95 18.38 1.01 -16.48
N GLY A 96 18.98 1.61 -17.49
CA GLY A 96 20.29 2.24 -17.35
C GLY A 96 20.25 3.50 -16.49
N GLU A 97 21.41 3.86 -15.91
CA GLU A 97 21.60 5.06 -15.09
C GLU A 97 21.15 6.37 -15.77
N ARG A 98 21.32 6.44 -17.10
CA ARG A 98 20.87 7.60 -17.88
C ARG A 98 19.34 7.73 -17.89
N THR A 99 18.62 6.62 -17.99
CA THR A 99 17.15 6.58 -17.91
C THR A 99 16.67 6.99 -16.54
N ARG A 100 17.28 6.42 -15.48
CA ARG A 100 16.97 6.80 -14.09
C ARG A 100 17.13 8.29 -13.86
N ARG A 101 18.22 8.90 -14.36
CA ARG A 101 18.46 10.34 -14.24
C ARG A 101 17.40 11.19 -14.94
N VAL A 102 17.01 10.83 -16.17
CA VAL A 102 15.95 11.55 -16.89
C VAL A 102 14.61 11.42 -16.17
N MET A 103 14.25 10.20 -15.76
CA MET A 103 13.02 9.95 -15.00
C MET A 103 13.02 10.68 -13.66
N SER A 104 14.16 10.72 -12.96
CA SER A 104 14.31 11.48 -11.71
C SER A 104 14.11 12.96 -11.94
N TYR A 105 14.72 13.54 -12.98
CA TYR A 105 14.56 14.96 -13.29
C TYR A 105 13.09 15.32 -13.58
N LEU A 106 12.39 14.49 -14.36
CA LEU A 106 10.97 14.68 -14.68
C LEU A 106 10.05 14.41 -13.48
N ALA A 107 10.42 13.47 -12.63
CA ALA A 107 9.66 13.18 -11.43
C ALA A 107 9.84 14.28 -10.37
N GLU A 108 11.05 14.80 -10.16
CA GLU A 108 11.33 15.72 -9.05
C GLU A 108 11.09 17.19 -9.43
N GLY A 109 11.34 17.57 -10.69
CA GLY A 109 11.14 18.95 -11.16
C GLY A 109 9.66 19.28 -11.34
N PRO A 110 9.02 18.81 -12.42
CA PRO A 110 7.62 19.07 -12.70
C PRO A 110 6.63 18.18 -11.92
N ARG A 111 7.12 17.30 -11.01
CA ARG A 111 6.27 16.38 -10.22
C ARG A 111 5.39 15.45 -11.06
N LEU A 112 5.95 14.92 -12.15
CA LEU A 112 5.25 13.93 -12.97
C LEU A 112 5.21 12.56 -12.31
N SER A 113 4.03 11.95 -12.22
CA SER A 113 3.83 10.58 -11.70
C SER A 113 4.44 9.55 -12.65
N LEU A 114 5.72 9.23 -12.49
CA LEU A 114 6.48 8.30 -13.34
C LEU A 114 6.85 7.04 -12.57
N LEU A 115 6.64 5.85 -13.14
CA LEU A 115 7.10 4.58 -12.60
C LEU A 115 7.97 3.87 -13.61
N GLY A 116 9.05 3.26 -13.13
CA GLY A 116 9.93 2.43 -13.93
C GLY A 116 9.81 0.97 -13.52
N ILE A 117 9.40 0.11 -14.45
CA ILE A 117 9.27 -1.33 -14.23
C ILE A 117 10.27 -2.05 -15.14
N GLU A 118 11.14 -2.85 -14.53
CA GLU A 118 11.94 -3.83 -15.24
C GLU A 118 11.18 -5.15 -15.29
N VAL A 119 11.10 -5.80 -16.45
CA VAL A 119 10.44 -7.10 -16.61
C VAL A 119 11.44 -8.09 -17.16
N ASP A 120 11.78 -9.06 -16.33
CA ASP A 120 12.58 -10.20 -16.76
C ASP A 120 11.68 -11.32 -17.28
N TYR A 121 12.20 -12.09 -18.24
CA TYR A 121 11.52 -13.25 -18.80
C TYR A 121 12.29 -14.52 -18.46
N PHE A 122 11.67 -15.37 -17.67
CA PHE A 122 12.22 -16.66 -17.27
C PHE A 122 11.53 -17.77 -18.05
N ARG A 123 12.35 -18.64 -18.66
CA ARG A 123 11.89 -19.89 -19.25
C ARG A 123 12.55 -21.04 -18.51
N SER A 124 11.74 -21.81 -17.79
CA SER A 124 12.20 -23.02 -17.12
C SER A 124 12.50 -24.12 -18.14
N PRO A 125 13.50 -24.99 -17.90
CA PRO A 125 13.70 -26.20 -18.69
C PRO A 125 12.47 -27.12 -18.76
N LEU A 126 11.56 -27.02 -17.78
CA LEU A 126 10.29 -27.74 -17.74
C LEU A 126 9.18 -27.11 -18.60
N GLY A 127 9.51 -26.08 -19.40
CA GLY A 127 8.55 -25.41 -20.29
C GLY A 127 7.68 -24.34 -19.64
N MET A 128 7.90 -24.02 -18.36
CA MET A 128 7.20 -22.89 -17.72
C MET A 128 7.79 -21.55 -18.20
N GLU A 129 6.91 -20.63 -18.57
CA GLU A 129 7.27 -19.28 -19.01
C GLU A 129 6.70 -18.27 -18.00
N MET A 130 7.55 -17.40 -17.45
CA MET A 130 7.17 -16.44 -16.42
C MET A 130 7.76 -15.07 -16.72
N LEU A 131 6.95 -14.03 -16.55
CA LEU A 131 7.41 -12.65 -16.49
C LEU A 131 7.58 -12.26 -15.03
N ALA A 132 8.74 -11.73 -14.67
CA ALA A 132 9.07 -11.26 -13.33
C ALA A 132 9.21 -9.74 -13.34
N PRO A 133 8.11 -8.98 -13.12
CA PRO A 133 8.18 -7.53 -13.01
C PRO A 133 8.83 -7.12 -11.68
N ARG A 134 9.69 -6.10 -11.74
CA ARG A 134 10.27 -5.43 -10.56
C ARG A 134 10.26 -3.93 -10.74
N VAL A 135 9.95 -3.20 -9.67
CA VAL A 135 10.03 -1.74 -9.68
C VAL A 135 11.51 -1.33 -9.66
N ALA A 136 11.93 -0.66 -10.71
CA ALA A 136 13.30 -0.20 -10.93
C ALA A 136 13.48 1.30 -10.65
N PHE A 137 12.38 2.04 -10.65
CA PHE A 137 12.33 3.46 -10.32
C PHE A 137 10.95 3.83 -9.78
N SER A 138 10.94 4.59 -8.69
CA SER A 138 9.77 5.26 -8.14
C SER A 138 10.21 6.63 -7.61
N PRO A 139 9.49 7.73 -7.93
CA PRO A 139 9.79 9.08 -7.45
C PRO A 139 9.86 9.12 -5.93
N SER A 140 10.64 10.03 -5.36
CA SER A 140 10.76 10.12 -3.90
C SER A 140 9.44 10.51 -3.25
N TRP A 141 8.66 11.40 -3.87
CA TRP A 141 7.34 11.84 -3.39
C TRP A 141 6.21 10.85 -3.70
N VAL A 142 6.36 9.98 -4.71
CA VAL A 142 5.46 8.84 -4.94
C VAL A 142 5.78 7.73 -3.94
N SER A 143 7.06 7.47 -3.66
CA SER A 143 7.50 6.54 -2.62
C SER A 143 7.13 7.02 -1.21
N ALA A 144 7.01 8.34 -1.00
CA ALA A 144 6.43 8.94 0.19
C ALA A 144 4.89 9.05 0.15
N GLY A 145 4.26 8.81 -1.01
CA GLY A 145 2.88 9.23 -1.32
C GLY A 145 1.95 8.16 -1.93
N ILE A 146 2.36 6.89 -2.06
CA ILE A 146 1.45 5.77 -2.48
C ILE A 146 0.38 5.42 -1.41
N ALA A 147 0.23 6.26 -0.41
CA ALA A 147 -1.11 6.58 0.04
C ALA A 147 -1.14 7.99 0.60
N SER A 148 -2.01 8.85 0.08
CA SER A 148 -2.31 10.08 0.80
C SER A 148 -2.80 9.66 2.19
N VAL A 149 -2.23 10.29 3.23
CA VAL A 149 -2.62 10.02 4.61
C VAL A 149 -4.14 10.17 4.76
N ALA A 150 -4.75 11.11 4.03
CA ALA A 150 -6.19 11.32 4.01
C ALA A 150 -6.98 10.13 3.41
N GLU A 151 -6.57 9.55 2.28
CA GLU A 151 -7.25 8.37 1.71
C GLU A 151 -7.01 7.11 2.55
N ASN A 152 -5.81 6.96 3.13
CA ASN A 152 -5.54 5.88 4.07
C ASN A 152 -6.40 5.99 5.32
N VAL A 153 -6.56 7.20 5.85
CA VAL A 153 -7.42 7.48 7.01
C VAL A 153 -8.88 7.22 6.65
N ALA A 154 -9.34 7.67 5.49
CA ALA A 154 -10.71 7.40 5.02
C ALA A 154 -10.98 5.90 4.84
N LEU A 155 -10.05 5.18 4.19
CA LEU A 155 -10.16 3.73 3.98
C LEU A 155 -10.09 2.96 5.30
N LEU A 156 -9.21 3.34 6.22
CA LEU A 156 -9.09 2.68 7.51
C LEU A 156 -10.32 2.97 8.38
N ALA A 157 -10.85 4.20 8.36
CA ALA A 157 -12.07 4.55 9.06
C ALA A 157 -13.26 3.72 8.55
N GLU A 158 -13.38 3.54 7.23
CA GLU A 158 -14.38 2.65 6.62
C GLU A 158 -14.18 1.20 7.06
N GLN A 159 -12.94 0.70 7.06
CA GLN A 159 -12.63 -0.67 7.54
C GLN A 159 -13.02 -0.87 9.00
N PHE A 160 -12.75 0.09 9.89
CA PHE A 160 -13.19 -0.01 11.28
C PHE A 160 -14.70 0.11 11.43
N ALA A 161 -15.37 0.93 10.61
CA ALA A 161 -16.83 0.99 10.60
C ALA A 161 -17.44 -0.38 10.27
N LEU A 162 -16.84 -1.12 9.33
CA LEU A 162 -17.26 -2.47 8.92
C LEU A 162 -16.71 -3.61 9.81
N ALA A 163 -15.76 -3.34 10.71
CA ALA A 163 -15.13 -4.37 11.53
C ALA A 163 -16.11 -5.07 12.49
N ARG A 164 -15.70 -6.19 13.11
CA ARG A 164 -16.48 -6.85 14.16
C ARG A 164 -16.69 -5.89 15.35
N PRO A 165 -17.84 -5.92 16.06
CA PRO A 165 -18.08 -5.05 17.23
C PRO A 165 -16.95 -5.07 18.26
N VAL A 166 -16.44 -6.26 18.59
CA VAL A 166 -15.33 -6.45 19.53
C VAL A 166 -14.03 -5.76 19.10
N VAL A 167 -13.78 -5.61 17.79
CA VAL A 167 -12.60 -4.92 17.27
C VAL A 167 -12.75 -3.40 17.42
N ARG A 168 -13.96 -2.87 17.25
CA ARG A 168 -14.25 -1.45 17.49
C ARG A 168 -14.15 -1.11 18.97
N GLU A 169 -14.66 -1.98 19.84
CA GLU A 169 -14.57 -1.80 21.29
C GLU A 169 -13.11 -1.81 21.77
N LEU A 170 -12.31 -2.77 21.30
CA LEU A 170 -10.87 -2.80 21.58
C LEU A 170 -10.16 -1.53 21.06
N ARG A 171 -10.49 -1.06 19.85
CA ARG A 171 -9.95 0.20 19.32
C ARG A 171 -10.26 1.37 20.27
N ASP A 172 -11.51 1.50 20.70
CA ASP A 172 -11.94 2.62 21.53
C ASP A 172 -11.25 2.59 22.91
N GLY A 173 -11.09 1.40 23.50
CA GLY A 173 -10.31 1.23 24.73
C GLY A 173 -8.83 1.60 24.57
N LEU A 174 -8.20 1.17 23.48
CA LEU A 174 -6.80 1.52 23.19
C LEU A 174 -6.61 3.01 22.89
N ASP A 175 -7.58 3.67 22.25
CA ASP A 175 -7.53 5.11 21.97
C ASP A 175 -7.54 5.93 23.27
N VAL A 176 -8.36 5.54 24.26
CA VAL A 176 -8.37 6.16 25.60
C VAL A 176 -7.02 6.02 26.29
N LEU A 177 -6.44 4.82 26.29
CA LEU A 177 -5.13 4.58 26.90
C LEU A 177 -4.01 5.31 26.17
N ALA A 178 -4.09 5.38 24.85
CA ALA A 178 -3.09 6.10 24.09
C ALA A 178 -3.06 7.58 24.49
N ALA A 179 -4.23 8.19 24.69
CA ALA A 179 -4.32 9.55 25.21
C ALA A 179 -3.78 9.67 26.65
N GLU A 180 -4.14 8.74 27.54
CA GLU A 180 -3.71 8.74 28.95
C GLU A 180 -2.19 8.57 29.12
N TYR A 181 -1.58 7.64 28.39
CA TYR A 181 -0.16 7.30 28.52
C TYR A 181 0.76 8.08 27.56
N GLY A 182 0.21 8.98 26.75
CA GLY A 182 0.96 9.88 25.86
C GLY A 182 1.48 9.21 24.58
N TYR A 183 0.74 8.25 24.05
CA TYR A 183 1.02 7.59 22.78
C TYR A 183 0.41 8.38 21.62
N ARG A 184 1.15 8.46 20.52
CA ARG A 184 0.64 8.95 19.23
C ARG A 184 -0.11 7.84 18.53
N ILE A 185 -1.26 8.19 17.99
CA ILE A 185 -2.05 7.31 17.15
C ILE A 185 -1.74 7.66 15.69
N LEU A 186 -1.28 6.67 14.92
CA LEU A 186 -1.01 6.82 13.50
C LEU A 186 -1.81 5.80 12.70
N ASP A 187 -2.61 6.30 11.77
CA ASP A 187 -3.36 5.47 10.86
C ASP A 187 -2.56 5.17 9.59
N SER A 188 -2.57 3.91 9.19
CA SER A 188 -2.02 3.41 7.93
C SER A 188 -3.09 2.65 7.17
N LYS A 189 -2.86 2.34 5.89
CA LYS A 189 -3.81 1.64 5.02
C LYS A 189 -4.52 0.42 5.63
N HIS A 190 -3.85 -0.30 6.53
CA HIS A 190 -4.33 -1.57 7.09
C HIS A 190 -4.27 -1.65 8.62
N HIS A 191 -3.71 -0.64 9.28
CA HIS A 191 -3.47 -0.72 10.72
C HIS A 191 -3.61 0.65 11.37
N ARG A 192 -4.20 0.66 12.57
CA ARG A 192 -4.05 1.73 13.54
C ARG A 192 -2.85 1.41 14.43
N LYS A 193 -1.87 2.30 14.47
CA LYS A 193 -0.61 2.12 15.20
C LYS A 193 -0.60 3.01 16.42
N TYR A 194 -0.18 2.46 17.55
CA TYR A 194 0.02 3.20 18.79
C TYR A 194 1.52 3.28 19.06
N GLN A 195 2.07 4.48 19.04
CA GLN A 195 3.51 4.73 19.09
C GLN A 195 3.89 5.62 20.27
N PRO A 196 4.94 5.29 21.05
CA PRO A 196 5.46 6.22 22.05
C PRO A 196 6.05 7.47 21.37
N ALA A 197 6.24 8.53 22.15
CA ALA A 197 6.77 9.81 21.64
C ALA A 197 8.16 9.67 20.99
N SER A 198 8.99 8.78 21.55
CA SER A 198 10.30 8.36 21.05
C SER A 198 10.29 7.65 19.70
N GLY A 199 9.14 7.12 19.26
CA GLY A 199 8.96 6.46 17.97
C GLY A 199 8.98 4.93 18.02
N GLY A 200 8.81 4.32 16.85
CA GLY A 200 8.56 2.88 16.70
C GLY A 200 7.12 2.48 17.02
N SER A 201 6.64 1.38 16.45
CA SER A 201 5.33 0.82 16.85
C SER A 201 5.43 0.11 18.19
N ALA A 202 4.48 0.37 19.08
CA ALA A 202 4.23 -0.47 20.24
C ALA A 202 3.11 -1.46 19.92
N LEU A 203 1.93 -0.95 19.58
CA LEU A 203 0.77 -1.76 19.23
C LEU A 203 0.33 -1.49 17.79
N ASN A 204 -0.11 -2.52 17.07
CA ASN A 204 -0.75 -2.38 15.75
C ASN A 204 -2.07 -3.15 15.73
N LEU A 205 -3.20 -2.45 15.54
CA LEU A 205 -4.52 -3.06 15.42
C LEU A 205 -4.93 -3.11 13.94
N ASN A 206 -5.23 -4.31 13.43
CA ASN A 206 -5.73 -4.51 12.08
C ASN A 206 -7.26 -4.73 12.10
N PRO A 207 -8.08 -3.86 11.48
CA PRO A 207 -9.53 -4.00 11.50
C PRO A 207 -10.04 -5.23 10.73
N SER A 208 -9.35 -5.65 9.66
CA SER A 208 -9.77 -6.75 8.81
C SER A 208 -9.53 -8.12 9.45
N SER A 209 -8.35 -8.35 10.03
CA SER A 209 -8.09 -9.58 10.77
C SER A 209 -8.65 -9.54 12.19
N GLY A 210 -8.90 -8.34 12.72
CA GLY A 210 -9.30 -8.13 14.11
C GLY A 210 -8.23 -8.57 15.10
N ARG A 211 -6.95 -8.50 14.72
CA ARG A 211 -5.83 -8.87 15.60
C ARG A 211 -5.05 -7.63 16.06
N LEU A 212 -4.63 -7.66 17.31
CA LEU A 212 -3.71 -6.70 17.91
C LEU A 212 -2.31 -7.30 17.96
N GLN A 213 -1.34 -6.62 17.38
CA GLN A 213 0.07 -7.02 17.41
C GLN A 213 0.83 -6.20 18.46
N PHE A 214 1.69 -6.86 19.22
CA PHE A 214 2.59 -6.26 20.21
C PHE A 214 4.02 -6.27 19.69
N GLY A 215 4.74 -5.16 19.82
CA GLY A 215 6.15 -5.07 19.48
C GLY A 215 7.02 -5.47 20.66
N LEU A 216 7.51 -6.71 20.66
CA LEU A 216 8.44 -7.22 21.68
C LEU A 216 9.91 -7.10 21.26
N ALA A 217 10.20 -7.07 19.95
CA ALA A 217 11.55 -6.87 19.42
C ALA A 217 12.31 -5.67 20.00
N PRO A 218 11.68 -4.50 20.28
CA PRO A 218 12.38 -3.37 20.90
C PRO A 218 12.96 -3.66 22.29
N PHE A 219 12.26 -4.44 23.13
CA PHE A 219 12.76 -4.82 24.46
C PHE A 219 14.03 -5.68 24.33
N ARG A 220 13.98 -6.68 23.45
CA ARG A 220 15.13 -7.56 23.17
C ARG A 220 16.30 -6.80 22.59
N SER A 221 16.04 -5.84 21.69
CA SER A 221 17.08 -4.99 21.13
C SER A 221 17.76 -4.10 22.18
N ALA A 222 17.05 -3.77 23.25
CA ALA A 222 17.58 -3.06 24.42
C ALA A 222 18.23 -3.98 25.47
N GLY A 223 18.27 -5.30 25.22
CA GLY A 223 18.79 -6.30 26.16
C GLY A 223 17.82 -6.69 27.28
N ASP A 224 16.54 -6.32 27.17
CA ASP A 224 15.50 -6.63 28.14
C ASP A 224 14.68 -7.86 27.69
N ASP A 225 15.37 -8.98 27.52
CA ASP A 225 14.73 -10.24 27.09
C ASP A 225 13.76 -10.80 28.13
N VAL A 226 14.03 -10.57 29.43
CA VAL A 226 13.19 -11.08 30.52
C VAL A 226 11.80 -10.44 30.46
N GLN A 227 11.73 -9.12 30.36
CA GLN A 227 10.45 -8.42 30.23
C GLN A 227 9.72 -8.79 28.93
N ALA A 228 10.46 -9.00 27.84
CA ALA A 228 9.87 -9.47 26.58
C ALA A 228 9.27 -10.87 26.69
N ASP A 229 9.94 -11.78 27.41
CA ASP A 229 9.47 -13.14 27.64
C ASP A 229 8.25 -13.17 28.58
N GLU A 230 8.24 -12.37 29.65
CA GLU A 230 7.08 -12.21 30.54
C GLU A 230 5.81 -11.76 29.76
N PHE A 231 5.95 -10.77 28.87
CA PHE A 231 4.82 -10.37 28.02
C PHE A 231 4.40 -11.47 27.04
N ALA A 232 5.35 -12.22 26.48
CA ALA A 232 5.03 -13.32 25.58
C ALA A 232 4.23 -14.42 26.31
N GLU A 233 4.64 -14.80 27.52
CA GLU A 233 3.94 -15.81 28.34
C GLU A 233 2.48 -15.40 28.61
N ILE A 234 2.23 -14.15 29.00
CA ILE A 234 0.87 -13.64 29.23
C ILE A 234 0.04 -13.67 27.93
N LEU A 235 0.66 -13.34 26.78
CA LEU A 235 0.00 -13.41 25.47
C LEU A 235 -0.31 -14.85 25.05
N GLU A 236 0.55 -15.82 25.38
CA GLU A 236 0.31 -17.25 25.15
C GLU A 236 -0.86 -17.75 26.01
N GLU A 237 -0.93 -17.34 27.28
CA GLU A 237 -2.03 -17.67 28.18
C GLU A 237 -3.36 -17.15 27.65
N ILE A 238 -3.42 -15.86 27.27
CA ILE A 238 -4.65 -15.24 26.73
C ILE A 238 -5.06 -15.88 25.40
N SER A 239 -4.09 -16.20 24.53
CA SER A 239 -4.39 -16.76 23.20
C SER A 239 -4.65 -18.26 23.21
N GLY A 240 -4.22 -18.97 24.26
CA GLY A 240 -4.26 -20.44 24.34
C GLY A 240 -3.31 -21.13 23.36
N SER A 241 -2.34 -20.42 22.79
CA SER A 241 -1.42 -20.94 21.77
C SER A 241 -0.05 -20.27 21.81
N PRO A 242 1.04 -20.94 21.40
CA PRO A 242 2.34 -20.31 21.31
C PRO A 242 2.34 -19.10 20.39
N VAL A 243 3.04 -18.03 20.78
CA VAL A 243 3.08 -16.77 20.02
C VAL A 243 4.47 -16.48 19.43
N PRO A 244 4.57 -15.76 18.31
CA PRO A 244 5.85 -15.31 17.78
C PRO A 244 6.64 -14.48 18.79
N ARG A 245 7.95 -14.72 18.87
CA ARG A 245 8.84 -14.11 19.87
C ARG A 245 8.96 -12.58 19.81
N ASP A 246 8.90 -12.02 18.61
CA ASP A 246 9.21 -10.60 18.35
C ASP A 246 7.98 -9.73 18.13
N TRP A 247 6.97 -10.30 17.48
CA TRP A 247 5.78 -9.59 17.02
C TRP A 247 4.52 -10.46 17.20
N PRO A 248 4.22 -10.90 18.44
CA PRO A 248 3.04 -11.69 18.70
C PRO A 248 1.78 -10.90 18.36
N SER A 249 0.77 -11.61 17.88
CA SER A 249 -0.50 -11.02 17.47
C SER A 249 -1.64 -11.84 18.05
N ILE A 250 -2.59 -11.19 18.71
CA ILE A 250 -3.71 -11.83 19.42
C ILE A 250 -5.05 -11.36 18.83
N ASP A 251 -6.02 -12.26 18.74
CA ASP A 251 -7.38 -11.90 18.29
C ASP A 251 -8.05 -10.98 19.32
N ALA A 252 -8.72 -9.94 18.83
CA ALA A 252 -9.43 -8.99 19.68
C ALA A 252 -10.46 -9.68 20.57
N ALA A 253 -11.12 -10.75 20.10
CA ALA A 253 -12.08 -11.48 20.92
C ALA A 253 -11.44 -12.17 22.13
N ALA A 254 -10.19 -12.63 22.03
CA ALA A 254 -9.48 -13.22 23.15
C ALA A 254 -9.11 -12.16 24.20
N LEU A 255 -8.59 -11.01 23.76
CA LEU A 255 -8.26 -9.88 24.63
C LEU A 255 -9.50 -9.31 25.34
N MET A 256 -10.65 -9.29 24.64
CA MET A 256 -11.88 -8.71 25.16
C MET A 256 -12.72 -9.69 26.00
N LEU A 257 -12.32 -10.96 26.11
CA LEU A 257 -13.04 -11.94 26.94
C LEU A 257 -13.08 -11.53 28.41
N ASP A 258 -11.95 -11.03 28.92
CA ASP A 258 -11.82 -10.38 30.21
C ASP A 258 -10.93 -9.14 30.05
N TRP A 259 -11.54 -8.06 29.52
CA TRP A 259 -10.81 -6.85 29.20
C TRP A 259 -10.23 -6.17 30.44
N ALA A 260 -10.90 -6.22 31.60
CA ALA A 260 -10.41 -5.61 32.83
C ALA A 260 -9.10 -6.26 33.30
N SER A 261 -9.06 -7.59 33.35
CA SER A 261 -7.83 -8.32 33.71
C SER A 261 -6.74 -8.17 32.65
N THR A 262 -7.10 -8.26 31.36
CA THR A 262 -6.16 -8.06 30.23
C THR A 262 -5.53 -6.67 30.27
N MET A 263 -6.30 -5.66 30.67
CA MET A 263 -5.82 -4.30 30.83
C MET A 263 -4.79 -4.17 31.94
N GLU A 264 -5.12 -4.69 33.13
CA GLU A 264 -4.28 -4.58 34.32
C GLU A 264 -3.00 -5.41 34.22
N LEU A 265 -3.10 -6.64 33.68
CA LEU A 265 -1.99 -7.58 33.65
C LEU A 265 -1.08 -7.43 32.43
N LEU A 266 -1.61 -7.00 31.29
CA LEU A 266 -0.87 -6.96 30.03
C LEU A 266 -0.76 -5.54 29.47
N VAL A 267 -1.87 -4.91 29.12
CA VAL A 267 -1.85 -3.72 28.25
C VAL A 267 -1.21 -2.52 28.95
N ILE A 268 -1.62 -2.21 30.18
CA ILE A 268 -1.07 -1.08 30.94
C ILE A 268 0.42 -1.30 31.27
N PRO A 269 0.84 -2.44 31.87
CA PRO A 269 2.25 -2.72 32.10
C PRO A 269 3.10 -2.63 30.82
N TYR A 270 2.58 -3.17 29.70
CA TYR A 270 3.25 -3.10 28.40
C TYR A 270 3.45 -1.66 27.91
N LEU A 271 2.42 -0.81 27.99
CA LEU A 271 2.53 0.60 27.58
C LEU A 271 3.50 1.38 28.48
N ILE A 272 3.49 1.14 29.79
CA ILE A 272 4.44 1.78 30.71
C ILE A 272 5.87 1.36 30.37
N ALA A 273 6.11 0.06 30.26
CA ALA A 273 7.42 -0.51 29.96
C ALA A 273 7.95 -0.01 28.61
N ARG A 274 7.11 -0.06 27.56
CA ARG A 274 7.52 0.33 26.21
C ARG A 274 7.86 1.81 26.09
N ARG A 275 7.22 2.67 26.90
CA ARG A 275 7.57 4.09 27.03
C ARG A 275 8.93 4.28 27.70
N ALA A 276 9.25 3.48 28.70
CA ALA A 276 10.54 3.53 29.42
C ALA A 276 11.70 3.05 28.56
N SER A 277 11.54 1.95 27.81
CA SER A 277 12.60 1.36 26.95
C SER A 277 12.94 2.18 25.69
N ALA A 278 12.42 3.40 25.58
CA ALA A 278 12.56 4.22 24.39
C ALA A 278 13.36 5.51 24.64
N VAL A 279 13.98 5.60 25.81
CA VAL A 279 15.03 6.55 26.19
C VAL A 279 16.38 5.86 26.03
#